data_AF-A0A1B6FQV8-F1
#
_entry.id   AF-A0A1B6FQV8-F1
#
_cell.length_a   1.000
_cell.length_b   1.000
_cell.length_c   1.000
_cell.angle_alpha   90.00
_cell.angle_beta   90.00
_cell.angle_gamma   90.00
#
_symmetry.space_group_name_H-M   'P 1'
#
loop_
_entity.id
_entity.type
_entity.pdbx_description
1 polymer ?
#
loop_
_entity_poly.entity_id
_entity_poly.type
_entity_poly.pdbx_seq_one_letter_code
_entity_poly.pdbx_strand_id
1 'polypeptide(L)'
;ALARSFSLDGGLSTDSNWSSSLSRGNSIEQQYMDHAGVDIEQFIVDTLNKNSKDRSFLLRIENELVIFTKDNRRTSHKFGAMSSYQRMLVHRVAHYFGMEHNVDSTGHMVVVNKGKSTRLPEN
;
A
#
# COMPACT_ATOMS: atom_id res chain seq x y z
N ALA A 1 -2.93 -9.62 8.00
CA ALA A 1 -2.79 -8.29 8.61
C ALA A 1 -3.93 -7.42 8.12
N LEU A 2 -4.07 -7.14 6.83
CA LEU A 2 -5.08 -6.21 6.30
C LEU A 2 -6.53 -6.59 6.64
N ALA A 3 -6.96 -7.83 6.48
CA ALA A 3 -8.35 -8.20 6.82
C ALA A 3 -8.66 -8.27 8.33
N ARG A 4 -7.63 -8.21 9.19
CA ARG A 4 -7.73 -8.50 10.64
C ARG A 4 -7.43 -7.26 11.50
N SER A 5 -6.60 -6.35 11.01
CA SER A 5 -6.25 -5.08 11.68
C SER A 5 -7.41 -4.09 11.73
N PHE A 6 -8.39 -4.19 10.82
CA PHE A 6 -9.47 -3.20 10.69
C PHE A 6 -10.80 -3.63 11.32
N SER A 7 -10.78 -4.56 12.27
CA SER A 7 -12.01 -5.06 12.92
C SER A 7 -12.32 -4.42 14.29
N LEU A 8 -11.73 -3.27 14.61
CA LEU A 8 -12.00 -2.57 15.87
C LEU A 8 -12.40 -1.10 15.65
N ASP A 9 -13.62 -0.84 16.11
CA ASP A 9 -14.23 0.43 16.52
C ASP A 9 -14.71 1.45 15.47
N GLY A 10 -16.04 1.52 15.36
CA GLY A 10 -16.81 2.74 15.60
C GLY A 10 -16.32 4.07 15.03
N GLY A 11 -16.87 4.43 13.87
CA GLY A 11 -17.33 5.77 13.47
C GLY A 11 -16.53 7.02 13.87
N LEU A 12 -16.06 7.75 12.86
CA LEU A 12 -16.26 9.20 12.81
C LEU A 12 -16.29 9.68 11.35
N SER A 13 -17.30 10.49 11.04
CA SER A 13 -17.39 11.27 9.80
C SER A 13 -16.31 12.33 9.77
N THR A 14 -15.68 12.56 8.61
CA THR A 14 -15.29 13.92 8.25
C THR A 14 -15.22 14.09 6.74
N ASP A 15 -16.01 15.05 6.31
CA ASP A 15 -16.04 15.71 5.04
C ASP A 15 -14.74 16.48 4.72
N SER A 16 -14.60 16.75 3.42
CA SER A 16 -13.99 17.97 2.86
C SER A 16 -12.49 17.98 2.50
N ASN A 17 -12.31 18.38 1.22
CA ASN A 17 -11.40 19.43 0.77
C ASN A 17 -10.05 19.02 0.17
N TRP A 18 -10.04 18.98 -1.17
CA TRP A 18 -8.86 19.28 -1.99
C TRP A 18 -8.22 20.59 -1.51
N SER A 19 -6.97 20.55 -1.06
CA SER A 19 -6.13 21.74 -0.88
C SER A 19 -4.67 21.35 -0.97
N SER A 20 -4.03 21.77 -2.07
CA SER A 20 -2.59 21.77 -2.26
C SER A 20 -1.94 22.69 -1.23
N SER A 21 -1.00 22.21 -0.42
CA SER A 21 -0.14 23.07 0.40
C SER A 21 1.16 22.36 0.73
N LEU A 22 2.25 22.93 0.21
CA LEU A 22 3.63 22.61 0.55
C LEU A 22 3.85 22.83 2.06
N SER A 23 4.35 21.83 2.78
CA SER A 23 5.03 22.07 4.06
C SER A 23 6.07 21.01 4.36
N ARG A 24 7.31 21.49 4.50
CA ARG A 24 8.46 20.76 5.02
C ARG A 24 8.20 20.48 6.51
N GLY A 25 7.87 19.23 6.83
CA GLY A 25 7.79 18.74 8.19
C GLY A 25 8.02 17.24 8.17
N ASN A 26 9.20 16.80 8.61
CA ASN A 26 9.53 15.40 8.81
C ASN A 26 8.75 14.88 10.03
N SER A 27 7.44 14.70 9.86
CA SER A 27 6.50 14.20 10.86
C SER A 27 6.08 12.79 10.46
N ILE A 28 5.98 11.91 11.46
CA ILE A 28 5.59 10.49 11.36
C ILE A 28 4.33 10.26 10.50
N GLU A 29 3.45 11.26 10.35
CA GLU A 29 2.28 11.25 9.46
C GLU A 29 2.61 11.06 7.97
N GLN A 30 3.81 11.43 7.50
CA GLN A 30 4.25 11.15 6.13
C GLN A 30 4.53 9.67 5.85
N GLN A 31 4.57 8.81 6.88
CA GLN A 31 4.75 7.36 6.70
C GLN A 31 3.48 6.66 6.21
N TYR A 32 2.32 7.32 6.28
CA TYR A 32 1.01 6.74 5.93
C TYR A 32 0.26 7.53 4.84
N MET A 33 0.86 8.59 4.30
CA MET A 33 0.32 9.34 3.16
C MET A 33 1.14 9.05 1.91
N ASP A 34 0.47 8.65 0.82
CA ASP A 34 1.10 8.56 -0.50
C ASP A 34 1.44 9.98 -1.04
N HIS A 35 2.30 10.08 -2.06
CA HIS A 35 2.66 11.36 -2.70
C HIS A 35 1.46 12.17 -3.23
N ALA A 36 0.30 11.53 -3.41
CA ALA A 36 -0.96 12.19 -3.73
C ALA A 36 -1.74 12.75 -2.51
N GLY A 37 -1.21 12.63 -1.29
CA GLY A 37 -1.88 13.04 -0.05
C GLY A 37 -2.99 12.08 0.41
N VAL A 38 -2.97 10.84 -0.06
CA VAL A 38 -3.98 9.84 0.30
C VAL A 38 -3.54 9.06 1.52
N ASP A 39 -4.39 9.01 2.54
CA ASP A 39 -4.24 8.14 3.69
C ASP A 39 -4.35 6.67 3.25
N ILE A 40 -3.24 5.95 3.39
CA ILE A 40 -3.09 4.59 2.87
C ILE A 40 -3.93 3.60 3.69
N GLU A 41 -4.05 3.81 5.00
CA GLU A 41 -4.85 2.94 5.86
C GLU A 41 -6.32 3.03 5.52
N GLN A 42 -6.87 4.25 5.46
CA GLN A 42 -8.25 4.49 5.04
C GLN A 42 -8.52 3.95 3.65
N PHE A 43 -7.60 4.16 2.71
CA PHE A 43 -7.74 3.60 1.37
C PHE A 43 -7.88 2.08 1.36
N ILE A 44 -7.03 1.39 2.14
CA ILE A 44 -7.08 -0.07 2.23
C ILE A 44 -8.44 -0.50 2.82
N VAL A 45 -8.89 0.15 3.90
CA VAL A 45 -10.19 -0.12 4.53
C VAL A 45 -11.33 0.05 3.54
N ASP A 46 -11.40 1.20 2.86
CA ASP A 46 -12.43 1.48 1.87
C ASP A 46 -12.44 0.44 0.75
N THR A 47 -11.26 0.12 0.22
CA THR A 47 -11.14 -0.81 -0.91
C THR A 47 -11.52 -2.24 -0.51
N LEU A 48 -11.16 -2.68 0.70
CA LEU A 48 -11.52 -4.00 1.23
C LEU A 48 -13.04 -4.16 1.46
N ASN A 49 -13.74 -3.07 1.75
CA ASN A 49 -15.18 -3.08 2.07
C ASN A 49 -16.07 -2.74 0.87
N LYS A 50 -15.56 -2.01 -0.13
CA LYS A 50 -16.35 -1.50 -1.26
C LYS A 50 -16.48 -2.48 -2.43
N ASN A 51 -15.43 -3.24 -2.75
CA ASN A 51 -15.40 -4.11 -3.93
C ASN A 51 -14.74 -5.46 -3.66
N SER A 52 -15.50 -6.55 -3.78
CA SER A 52 -15.02 -7.92 -3.54
C SER A 52 -13.89 -8.36 -4.48
N LYS A 53 -13.85 -7.85 -5.72
CA LYS A 53 -12.75 -8.14 -6.66
C LYS A 53 -11.46 -7.46 -6.21
N ASP A 54 -11.54 -6.20 -5.82
CA ASP A 54 -10.38 -5.43 -5.35
C ASP A 54 -9.90 -5.97 -4.01
N ARG A 55 -10.82 -6.35 -3.12
CA ARG A 55 -10.52 -7.07 -1.88
C ARG A 55 -9.70 -8.33 -2.15
N SER A 56 -10.17 -9.18 -3.07
CA SER A 56 -9.47 -10.43 -3.41
C SER A 56 -8.06 -10.15 -3.95
N PHE A 57 -7.92 -9.07 -4.73
CA PHE A 57 -6.64 -8.67 -5.28
C PHE A 57 -5.69 -8.08 -4.22
N LEU A 58 -6.17 -7.22 -3.32
CA LEU A 58 -5.41 -6.67 -2.20
C LEU A 58 -4.87 -7.78 -1.28
N LEU A 59 -5.72 -8.74 -0.91
CA LEU A 59 -5.30 -9.87 -0.08
C LEU A 59 -4.27 -10.75 -0.77
N ARG A 60 -4.35 -10.89 -2.10
CA ARG A 60 -3.33 -11.59 -2.88
C ARG A 60 -2.00 -10.84 -2.84
N ILE A 61 -2.00 -9.53 -3.05
CA ILE A 61 -0.78 -8.71 -2.97
C ILE A 61 -0.17 -8.79 -1.58
N GLU A 62 -0.98 -8.63 -0.52
CA GLU A 62 -0.54 -8.76 0.87
C GLU A 62 0.17 -10.10 1.10
N ASN A 63 -0.45 -11.21 0.69
CA ASN A 63 0.14 -12.53 0.88
C ASN A 63 1.48 -12.67 0.15
N GLU A 64 1.56 -12.22 -1.10
CA GLU A 64 2.81 -12.24 -1.88
C GLU A 64 3.91 -11.40 -1.18
N LEU A 65 3.58 -10.21 -0.68
CA LEU A 65 4.53 -9.33 0.00
C LEU A 65 4.95 -9.87 1.37
N VAL A 66 4.06 -10.53 2.13
CA VAL A 66 4.41 -11.20 3.39
C VAL A 66 5.38 -12.35 3.13
N ILE A 67 5.11 -13.20 2.13
CA ILE A 67 5.99 -14.30 1.75
C ILE A 67 7.34 -13.74 1.27
N PHE A 68 7.31 -12.70 0.43
CA PHE A 68 8.51 -12.02 -0.04
C PHE A 68 9.34 -11.46 1.11
N THR A 69 8.72 -10.77 2.07
CA THR A 69 9.40 -10.19 3.24
C THR A 69 10.13 -11.25 4.04
N LYS A 70 9.47 -12.38 4.30
CA LYS A 70 10.03 -13.51 5.07
C LYS A 70 11.16 -14.24 4.33
N ASP A 71 11.23 -14.15 3.01
CA ASP A 71 12.27 -14.80 2.22
C ASP A 71 13.55 -13.96 2.15
N ASN A 72 14.50 -14.24 3.04
CA ASN A 72 15.76 -13.47 3.12
C ASN A 72 16.68 -13.63 1.90
N ARG A 73 16.40 -14.57 0.98
CA ARG A 73 17.22 -14.79 -0.22
C ARG A 73 16.85 -13.85 -1.36
N ARG A 74 15.62 -13.32 -1.35
CA ARG A 74 15.11 -12.41 -2.38
C ARG A 74 15.19 -10.96 -1.92
N THR A 75 15.77 -10.11 -2.76
CA THR A 75 15.89 -8.65 -2.54
C THR A 75 14.83 -7.85 -3.29
N SER A 76 14.32 -8.40 -4.41
CA SER A 76 13.28 -7.79 -5.25
C SER A 76 12.20 -8.80 -5.63
N HIS A 77 10.96 -8.33 -5.76
CA HIS A 77 9.81 -9.06 -6.30
C HIS A 77 9.23 -8.30 -7.49
N LYS A 78 9.11 -8.97 -8.64
CA LYS A 78 8.50 -8.42 -9.84
C LYS A 78 7.09 -8.99 -10.01
N PHE A 79 6.10 -8.12 -10.04
CA PHE A 79 4.75 -8.52 -10.40
C PHE A 79 4.61 -8.70 -11.91
N GLY A 80 3.59 -9.44 -12.34
CA GLY A 80 3.23 -9.56 -13.75
C GLY A 80 2.72 -8.25 -14.36
N ALA A 81 2.47 -8.25 -15.67
CA ALA A 81 1.83 -7.14 -16.35
C ALA A 81 0.42 -6.89 -15.77
N MET A 82 0.15 -5.65 -15.37
CA MET A 82 -1.07 -5.26 -14.68
C MET A 82 -1.65 -3.99 -15.29
N SER A 83 -2.94 -3.76 -15.13
CA SER A 83 -3.58 -2.49 -15.52
C SER A 83 -3.10 -1.33 -14.63
N SER A 84 -3.28 -0.08 -15.08
CA SER A 84 -2.88 1.09 -14.29
C SER A 84 -3.51 1.12 -12.89
N TYR A 85 -4.77 0.70 -12.75
CA TYR A 85 -5.45 0.61 -11.46
C TYR A 85 -4.84 -0.47 -10.57
N GLN A 86 -4.60 -1.67 -11.12
CA GLN A 86 -3.95 -2.75 -10.37
C GLN A 86 -2.54 -2.37 -9.92
N ARG A 87 -1.78 -1.66 -10.77
CA ARG A 87 -0.47 -1.12 -10.37
C ARG A 87 -0.62 -0.16 -9.19
N MET A 88 -1.59 0.76 -9.23
CA MET A 88 -1.86 1.69 -8.12
C MET A 88 -2.19 0.96 -6.80
N LEU A 89 -2.92 -0.16 -6.86
CA LEU A 89 -3.14 -1.01 -5.69
C LEU A 89 -1.83 -1.59 -5.14
N VAL A 90 -0.96 -2.11 -6.00
CA VAL A 90 0.35 -2.62 -5.58
C VAL A 90 1.22 -1.51 -4.98
N HIS A 91 1.23 -0.32 -5.58
CA HIS A 91 1.95 0.85 -5.06
C HIS A 91 1.55 1.16 -3.61
N ARG A 92 0.24 1.24 -3.34
CA ARG A 92 -0.27 1.58 -2.00
C ARG A 92 0.00 0.49 -0.97
N VAL A 93 -0.18 -0.79 -1.33
CA VAL A 93 0.15 -1.89 -0.42
C VAL A 93 1.66 -1.97 -0.19
N ALA A 94 2.50 -1.80 -1.21
CA ALA A 94 3.95 -1.78 -1.02
C ALA A 94 4.39 -0.63 -0.11
N HIS A 95 3.77 0.55 -0.25
CA HIS A 95 3.99 1.67 0.66
C HIS A 95 3.57 1.35 2.10
N TYR A 96 2.42 0.69 2.29
CA TYR A 96 1.98 0.23 3.62
C TYR A 96 3.00 -0.72 4.29
N PHE A 97 3.69 -1.56 3.51
CA PHE A 97 4.77 -2.41 4.01
C PHE A 97 6.12 -1.68 4.18
N GLY A 98 6.18 -0.37 3.89
CA GLY A 98 7.41 0.41 3.87
C GLY A 98 8.43 -0.09 2.84
N MET A 99 7.95 -0.70 1.76
CA MET A 99 8.78 -1.22 0.67
C MET A 99 8.99 -0.18 -0.43
N GLU A 100 10.19 -0.15 -0.96
CA GLU A 100 10.51 0.64 -2.15
C GLU A 100 9.85 -0.01 -3.36
N HIS A 101 9.26 0.79 -4.23
CA HIS A 101 8.53 0.26 -5.37
C HIS A 101 8.66 1.19 -6.57
N ASN A 102 8.77 0.60 -7.74
CA ASN A 102 8.95 1.32 -8.99
C ASN A 102 8.25 0.58 -10.12
N VAL A 103 7.86 1.31 -11.16
CA VAL A 103 7.43 0.70 -12.42
C VAL A 103 8.69 0.34 -13.21
N ASP A 104 8.67 -0.75 -13.96
CA ASP A 104 9.76 -1.12 -14.86
C ASP A 104 9.89 -0.13 -16.03
N SER A 105 11.05 -0.14 -16.71
CA SER A 105 11.33 0.63 -17.93
C SER A 105 10.23 0.60 -19.00
N THR A 106 9.46 -0.50 -19.07
CA THR A 106 8.35 -0.66 -20.00
C THR A 106 7.04 0.03 -19.56
N GLY A 107 6.92 0.44 -18.29
CA GLY A 107 5.70 1.07 -17.77
C GLY A 107 4.57 0.08 -17.39
N HIS A 108 4.77 -1.23 -17.60
CA HIS A 108 3.68 -2.22 -17.53
C HIS A 108 3.69 -3.10 -16.27
N MET A 109 4.82 -3.20 -15.58
CA MET A 109 4.97 -4.03 -14.38
C MET A 109 5.52 -3.23 -13.20
N VAL A 110 5.17 -3.66 -11.98
CA VAL A 110 5.66 -3.07 -10.74
C VAL A 110 6.71 -3.98 -10.13
N VAL A 111 7.83 -3.38 -9.74
CA VAL A 111 8.93 -4.01 -9.02
C VAL A 111 8.91 -3.47 -7.60
N VAL A 112 8.94 -4.38 -6.62
CA VAL A 112 9.00 -4.04 -5.21
C VAL A 112 10.30 -4.57 -4.63
N ASN A 113 11.00 -3.74 -3.87
CA ASN A 113 12.30 -4.02 -3.30
C ASN A 113 12.23 -3.88 -1.78
N LYS A 114 13.00 -4.72 -1.08
CA LYS A 114 13.16 -4.56 0.37
C LYS A 114 14.08 -3.39 0.64
N GLY A 115 13.59 -2.44 1.42
CA GLY A 115 14.35 -1.29 1.90
C GLY A 115 14.58 -1.36 3.41
N LYS A 116 15.32 -0.38 3.94
CA LYS A 116 15.53 -0.23 5.39
C LYS A 116 14.24 0.03 6.16
N SER A 117 13.21 0.52 5.48
CA SER A 117 11.88 0.80 6.04
C SER A 117 10.91 -0.36 5.88
N THR A 118 11.31 -1.46 5.25
CA THR A 118 10.41 -2.61 5.06
C THR A 118 10.04 -3.23 6.41
N ARG A 119 8.75 -3.31 6.69
CA ARG A 119 8.20 -3.88 7.91
C ARG A 119 7.09 -4.86 7.55
N LEU A 120 6.93 -5.87 8.39
CA LEU A 120 5.68 -6.61 8.42
C LEU A 120 4.71 -5.75 9.25
N PRO A 121 3.54 -5.39 8.71
CA PRO A 121 2.51 -4.71 9.50
C PRO A 121 2.21 -5.57 10.73
N GLU A 122 2.42 -5.01 11.91
CA GLU A 122 2.10 -5.68 13.17
C GLU A 122 0.58 -5.65 13.36
N ASN A 123 0.06 -6.73 13.98
CA ASN A 123 -1.37 -6.93 14.21
C ASN A 123 -1.95 -5.89 15.17
#